data_AF-A0A845DH61-F1
#
_entry.id   AF-A0A845DH61-F1
#
_cell.length_a   1.000
_cell.length_b   1.000
_cell.length_c   1.000
_cell.angle_alpha   90.00
_cell.angle_beta   90.00
_cell.angle_gamma   90.00
#
_symmetry.space_group_name_H-M   'P 1'
#
loop_
_entity.id
_entity.type
_entity.pdbx_description
1 polymer ?
#
loop_
_entity_poly.entity_id
_entity_poly.type
_entity_poly.pdbx_seq_one_letter_code
_entity_poly.pdbx_strand_id
1 'polypeptide(L)' 'MPGVRPNVVFVLTDDQGYGDLSCHGNPILKTPHIDALHAVSVRLTNYHVGPTCAPTRAGLLT' A
#
# COMPACT_ATOMS: atom_id res chain seq x y z
N MET A 1 16.73 -0.34 -26.55
CA MET A 1 15.67 0.70 -26.61
C MET A 1 16.09 1.82 -25.68
N PRO A 2 15.96 3.11 -26.05
CA PRO A 2 16.10 4.20 -25.09
C PRO A 2 15.30 3.83 -23.84
N GLY A 3 15.91 3.92 -22.66
CA GLY A 3 15.29 3.44 -21.42
C GLY A 3 13.91 4.08 -21.25
N VAL A 4 12.87 3.27 -21.28
CA VAL A 4 11.49 3.74 -21.07
C VAL A 4 11.46 4.39 -19.69
N ARG A 5 11.01 5.64 -19.62
CA ARG A 5 10.78 6.31 -18.34
C ARG A 5 9.48 5.74 -17.77
N PRO A 6 9.51 4.93 -16.71
CA PRO A 6 8.29 4.38 -16.14
C PRO A 6 7.47 5.50 -15.49
N ASN A 7 6.15 5.36 -15.54
CA ASN A 7 5.27 6.17 -14.70
C ASN A 7 5.35 5.65 -13.26
N VAL A 8 5.38 6.55 -12.28
CA VAL A 8 5.32 6.22 -10.86
C VAL A 8 3.95 6.64 -10.34
N VAL A 9 3.19 5.68 -9.82
CA VAL A 9 1.87 5.92 -9.23
C VAL A 9 1.95 5.58 -7.74
N PHE A 10 1.70 6.57 -6.88
CA PHE A 10 1.65 6.38 -5.44
C PHE A 10 0.19 6.33 -4.97
N VAL A 11 -0.21 5.20 -4.39
CA VAL A 11 -1.57 4.99 -3.86
C VAL A 11 -1.48 4.91 -2.33
N LEU A 12 -2.13 5.85 -1.65
CA LEU A 12 -2.20 5.90 -0.18
C LEU A 12 -3.65 5.81 0.26
N THR A 13 -3.96 4.79 1.07
CA THR A 13 -5.24 4.66 1.76
C THR A 13 -5.22 5.44 3.07
N ASP A 14 -6.35 6.05 3.44
CA ASP A 14 -6.52 6.70 4.74
C ASP A 14 -7.02 5.68 5.77
N ASP A 15 -6.41 5.66 6.95
CA ASP A 15 -6.80 4.85 8.12
C ASP A 15 -6.97 3.32 7.92
N GLN A 16 -6.56 2.77 6.78
CA GLN A 16 -6.63 1.33 6.52
C GLN A 16 -5.69 0.56 7.45
N GLY A 17 -6.26 -0.33 8.26
CA GLY A 17 -5.52 -1.22 9.14
C GLY A 17 -4.85 -2.35 8.38
N TYR A 18 -3.73 -2.85 8.92
CA TYR A 18 -3.02 -3.98 8.32
C TYR A 18 -3.92 -5.22 8.15
N GLY A 19 -4.85 -5.45 9.07
CA GLY A 19 -5.80 -6.56 9.04
C GLY A 19 -7.02 -6.37 8.14
N ASP A 20 -7.18 -5.24 7.45
CA ASP A 20 -8.38 -4.96 6.64
C ASP A 20 -8.36 -5.64 5.26
N LEU A 21 -7.21 -6.17 4.84
CA LEU A 21 -7.03 -6.78 3.52
C LEU A 21 -7.23 -8.31 3.59
N SER A 22 -7.94 -8.89 2.61
CA SER A 22 -8.10 -10.36 2.55
C SER A 22 -6.76 -11.07 2.36
N CYS A 23 -5.83 -10.50 1.59
CA CYS A 23 -4.47 -11.02 1.46
C CYS A 23 -3.62 -10.99 2.75
N HIS A 24 -4.11 -10.34 3.82
CA HIS A 24 -3.54 -10.36 5.18
C HIS A 24 -4.34 -11.24 6.14
N GLY A 25 -5.32 -12.00 5.65
CA GLY A 25 -6.09 -12.96 6.43
C GLY A 25 -7.42 -12.45 6.97
N ASN A 26 -7.92 -11.29 6.49
CA ASN A 26 -9.26 -10.85 6.85
C ASN A 26 -10.31 -11.87 6.36
N PRO A 27 -11.15 -12.46 7.24
CA PRO A 27 -12.09 -13.51 6.85
C PRO A 27 -13.41 -12.98 6.28
N ILE A 28 -13.67 -11.67 6.38
CA ILE A 28 -14.95 -11.04 6.03
C ILE A 28 -14.80 -10.17 4.77
N LEU A 29 -13.82 -9.29 4.78
CA LEU A 29 -13.58 -8.34 3.70
C LEU A 29 -12.99 -9.05 2.48
N LYS A 30 -13.46 -8.66 1.29
CA LYS A 30 -12.96 -9.17 0.01
C LYS A 30 -12.30 -8.03 -0.75
N THR A 31 -11.00 -8.10 -0.95
CA THR A 31 -10.21 -7.07 -1.65
C THR A 31 -9.54 -7.63 -2.92
N PRO A 32 -10.31 -8.19 -3.89
CA PRO A 32 -9.75 -9.01 -4.97
C PRO A 32 -8.76 -8.26 -5.87
N HIS A 33 -8.92 -6.95 -6.06
CA HIS A 33 -7.97 -6.14 -6.85
C HIS A 33 -6.66 -5.89 -6.10
N ILE A 34 -6.71 -5.69 -4.78
CA ILE A 34 -5.51 -5.56 -3.95
C ILE A 34 -4.83 -6.93 -3.81
N ASP A 35 -5.59 -8.01 -3.70
CA ASP A 35 -5.07 -9.37 -3.64
C ASP A 35 -4.33 -9.74 -4.95
N ALA A 36 -4.89 -9.37 -6.11
CA ALA A 36 -4.23 -9.54 -7.40
C ALA A 36 -2.93 -8.72 -7.50
N LEU A 37 -2.93 -7.47 -7.01
CA LEU A 37 -1.72 -6.64 -6.97
C LEU A 37 -0.66 -7.24 -6.03
N HIS A 38 -1.09 -7.72 -4.86
CA HIS A 38 -0.23 -8.35 -3.85
C HIS A 38 0.50 -9.60 -4.40
N ALA A 39 -0.18 -10.42 -5.20
CA ALA A 39 0.40 -11.63 -5.80
C ALA A 39 1.56 -11.37 -6.78
N VAL A 40 1.66 -10.16 -7.32
CA VAL A 40 2.68 -9.77 -8.32
C VAL A 40 3.64 -8.69 -7.82
N SER A 41 3.55 -8.31 -6.54
CA SER A 41 4.31 -7.18 -5.97
C SER A 41 5.34 -7.63 -4.93
N VAL A 42 6.35 -6.79 -4.72
CA VAL A 42 7.20 -6.87 -3.53
C VAL A 42 6.41 -6.33 -2.33
N ARG A 43 6.54 -7.00 -1.18
CA ARG A 43 5.77 -6.68 0.02
C ARG A 43 6.67 -6.20 1.15
N LEU A 44 6.27 -5.10 1.78
CA LEU A 44 6.88 -4.62 3.02
C LEU A 44 6.05 -5.13 4.20
N THR A 45 6.49 -6.22 4.83
CA THR A 45 5.75 -6.86 5.94
C THR A 45 5.97 -6.20 7.29
N ASN A 46 6.83 -5.17 7.36
CA ASN A 46 7.10 -4.39 8.56
C ASN A 46 7.32 -2.90 8.19
N TYR A 47 6.30 -2.28 7.59
CA TYR A 47 6.30 -0.87 7.23
C TYR A 47 5.64 -0.03 8.33
N HIS A 48 6.31 1.04 8.77
CA HIS A 48 5.85 1.88 9.88
C HIS A 48 5.54 3.30 9.42
N VAL A 49 4.54 3.92 10.07
CA VAL A 49 4.10 5.30 9.81
C VAL A 49 3.92 6.05 11.14
N GLY A 50 3.79 7.37 11.08
CA GLY A 50 3.37 8.16 12.22
C GLY A 50 1.91 7.86 12.60
N PRO A 51 1.49 8.16 13.85
CA PRO A 51 0.17 7.80 14.35
C PRO A 51 -0.99 8.64 13.79
N THR A 52 -0.71 9.68 12.99
CA THR A 52 -1.73 10.58 12.45
C THR A 52 -1.45 10.95 10.99
N CYS A 53 -2.50 11.34 10.26
CA CYS A 53 -2.47 11.51 8.80
C CYS A 53 -1.46 12.57 8.34
N ALA A 54 -1.48 13.76 8.96
CA ALA A 54 -0.67 14.91 8.54
C ALA A 54 0.85 14.64 8.62
N PRO A 55 1.43 14.19 9.76
CA PRO A 55 2.87 13.92 9.83
C PRO A 55 3.29 12.75 8.92
N THR A 56 2.47 11.71 8.76
CA THR A 56 2.77 10.59 7.84
C THR A 56 2.84 11.07 6.39
N ARG A 57 1.91 11.91 5.95
CA ARG A 57 1.91 12.48 4.59
C ARG A 57 3.03 13.49 4.39
N ALA A 58 3.37 14.28 5.40
CA ALA A 58 4.50 15.20 5.33
C ALA A 58 5.81 14.42 5.10
N GLY A 59 6.09 13.40 5.92
CA GLY A 59 7.33 12.60 5.80
C GLY A 59 7.43 11.74 4.53
N LEU A 60 6.33 11.57 3.79
CA LEU A 60 6.33 10.93 2.47
C LEU A 60 6.71 11.91 1.35
N LEU A 61 6.30 13.18 1.46
CA LEU A 61 6.41 14.18 0.40
C LEU A 61 7.67 15.03 0.49
N THR A 62 8.39 14.97 1.60
CA THR A 62 9.61 15.76 1.89
C THR A 62 10.77 14.86 2.27
#